data_AF-A0A147IXE2-F1
#
_entry.id   AF-A0A147IXE2-F1
#
_cell.length_a   1.000
_cell.length_b   1.000
_cell.length_c   1.000
_cell.angle_alpha   90.00
_cell.angle_beta   90.00
_cell.angle_gamma   90.00
#
_symmetry.space_group_name_H-M   'P 1'
#
loop_
_entity.id
_entity.type
_entity.pdbx_description
1 polymer ?
#
loop_
_entity_poly.entity_id
_entity_poly.type
_entity_poly.pdbx_seq_one_letter_code
_entity_poly.pdbx_strand_id
1 'polypeptide(L)'
;MIEFLQDYTTKAIPPESFEVGQRVDRSEDSELYFVRLGLAGYVTENGLVDEENRPIVVGKPTTEVVTPGDNRFALGGRAGELSLGLDAPQRATSGPGKILLAGGDQQTAAAEGELERLIFELAKANAEGDDLAKELEQVRGELQTAQDDLKLVQNDLGNAQAAARAAVADKATTEAALATANGRIVELEAALAEATKPVSEQSTDDGAGAKSGKAAK
;
A
#
# COMPACT_ATOMS: atom_id res chain seq x y z
N MET A 1 3.48 16.59 6.95
CA MET A 1 2.24 17.40 7.04
C MET A 1 1.45 17.33 5.76
N ILE A 2 0.15 17.04 5.88
CA ILE A 2 -0.81 16.95 4.78
C ILE A 2 -1.98 17.93 4.95
N GLU A 3 -2.65 18.28 3.85
CA GLU A 3 -3.91 19.03 3.83
C GLU A 3 -5.00 18.19 3.17
N PHE A 4 -6.15 18.04 3.83
CA PHE A 4 -7.27 17.26 3.29
C PHE A 4 -7.95 18.01 2.15
N LEU A 5 -8.23 17.31 1.05
CA LEU A 5 -8.87 17.86 -0.15
C LEU A 5 -10.39 17.70 -0.11
N GLN A 6 -10.89 16.80 0.74
CA GLN A 6 -12.31 16.51 0.94
C GLN A 6 -12.59 16.12 2.39
N ASP A 7 -13.84 16.28 2.82
CA ASP A 7 -14.26 15.86 4.15
C ASP A 7 -14.12 14.34 4.29
N TYR A 8 -13.44 13.88 5.34
CA TYR A 8 -13.16 12.47 5.55
C TYR A 8 -13.29 12.08 7.02
N THR A 9 -14.02 11.00 7.30
CA THR A 9 -14.09 10.41 8.63
C THR A 9 -13.44 9.03 8.62
N THR A 10 -12.45 8.83 9.48
CA THR A 10 -11.73 7.56 9.60
C THR A 10 -12.64 6.48 10.17
N LYS A 11 -12.36 5.23 9.79
CA LYS A 11 -13.03 4.05 10.36
C LYS A 11 -12.37 3.57 11.67
N ALA A 12 -11.50 4.39 12.26
CA ALA A 12 -10.84 4.07 13.52
C ALA A 12 -11.84 4.13 14.69
N ILE A 13 -11.50 3.49 15.81
CA ILE A 13 -12.23 3.61 17.07
C ILE A 13 -11.25 4.21 18.09
N PRO A 14 -11.42 5.48 18.50
CA PRO A 14 -12.49 6.40 18.14
C PRO A 14 -12.36 6.96 16.69
N PRO A 15 -13.48 7.29 16.03
CA PRO A 15 -13.44 7.87 14.69
C PRO A 15 -12.94 9.31 14.74
N GLU A 16 -12.13 9.68 13.77
CA GLU A 16 -11.59 11.03 13.59
C GLU A 16 -12.16 11.62 12.30
N SER A 17 -12.65 12.85 12.36
CA SER A 17 -13.20 13.58 11.22
C SER A 17 -12.25 14.70 10.80
N PHE A 18 -12.04 14.84 9.49
CA PHE A 18 -11.21 15.84 8.86
C PHE A 18 -12.04 16.64 7.85
N GLU A 19 -11.88 17.96 7.86
CA GLU A 19 -12.56 18.87 6.93
C GLU A 19 -11.67 19.22 5.73
N VAL A 20 -12.28 19.61 4.61
CA VAL A 20 -11.56 20.20 3.46
C VAL A 20 -10.67 21.36 3.92
N GLY A 21 -9.41 21.36 3.50
CA GLY A 21 -8.42 22.39 3.81
C GLY A 21 -7.79 22.25 5.20
N GLN A 22 -8.19 21.25 5.99
CA GLN A 22 -7.60 21.01 7.30
C GLN A 22 -6.19 20.46 7.14
N ARG A 23 -5.23 21.14 7.77
CA ARG A 23 -3.83 20.71 7.84
C ARG A 23 -3.60 19.87 9.09
N VAL A 24 -3.02 18.70 8.89
CA VAL A 24 -2.75 17.75 9.98
C VAL A 24 -1.32 17.26 9.86
N ASP A 25 -0.65 17.18 11.01
CA ASP A 25 0.69 16.62 11.14
C ASP A 25 0.55 15.20 11.71
N ARG A 26 0.98 14.17 10.97
CA ARG A 26 0.87 12.77 11.37
C ARG A 26 2.16 12.00 11.06
N SER A 27 2.20 10.72 11.41
CA SER A 27 3.30 9.85 10.99
C SER A 27 3.33 9.73 9.46
N GLU A 28 4.53 9.61 8.89
CA GLU A 28 4.75 9.48 7.44
C GLU A 28 3.88 8.38 6.82
N ASP A 29 3.73 7.24 7.50
CA ASP A 29 2.86 6.14 7.04
C ASP A 29 1.38 6.53 6.93
N SER A 30 0.88 7.34 7.87
CA SER A 30 -0.51 7.80 7.86
C SER A 30 -0.72 8.88 6.80
N GLU A 31 0.26 9.76 6.62
CA GLU A 31 0.22 10.80 5.58
C GLU A 31 0.18 10.18 4.19
N LEU A 32 1.07 9.21 3.93
CA LEU A 32 1.11 8.48 2.68
C LEU A 32 -0.21 7.74 2.41
N TYR A 33 -0.82 7.15 3.44
CA TYR A 33 -2.11 6.47 3.31
C TYR A 33 -3.21 7.40 2.77
N PHE A 34 -3.35 8.61 3.33
CA PHE A 34 -4.38 9.56 2.89
C PHE A 34 -4.07 10.16 1.52
N VAL A 35 -2.80 10.45 1.23
CA VAL A 35 -2.38 10.98 -0.08
C VAL A 35 -2.60 9.95 -1.19
N ARG A 36 -2.27 8.67 -0.95
CA ARG A 36 -2.49 7.58 -1.90
C ARG A 36 -3.96 7.30 -2.19
N LEU A 37 -4.83 7.56 -1.21
CA LEU A 37 -6.28 7.51 -1.40
C LEU A 37 -6.86 8.73 -2.14
N GLY A 38 -6.03 9.74 -2.45
CA GLY A 38 -6.47 11.00 -3.04
C GLY A 38 -7.29 11.88 -2.09
N LEU A 39 -7.23 11.61 -0.78
CA LEU A 39 -7.98 12.33 0.25
C LEU A 39 -7.25 13.59 0.72
N ALA A 40 -5.93 13.60 0.60
CA ALA A 40 -5.07 14.68 1.06
C ALA A 40 -3.92 14.92 0.08
N GLY A 41 -3.28 16.08 0.17
CA GLY A 41 -2.03 16.40 -0.53
C GLY A 41 -0.94 16.80 0.46
N TYR A 42 0.32 16.59 0.10
CA TYR A 42 1.45 17.11 0.85
C TYR A 42 1.52 18.62 0.71
N VAL A 43 1.72 19.32 1.84
CA VAL A 43 1.88 20.77 1.84
C VAL A 43 3.35 21.11 1.60
N THR A 44 3.65 21.77 0.49
CA THR A 44 5.00 22.26 0.14
C THR A 44 5.01 23.79 0.03
N GLU A 45 6.20 24.40 -0.06
CA GLU A 45 6.34 25.85 -0.30
C GLU A 45 5.67 26.30 -1.61
N ASN A 46 5.54 25.40 -2.57
CA ASN A 46 4.96 25.66 -3.89
C ASN A 46 3.47 25.29 -4.00
N GLY A 47 2.84 24.86 -2.90
CA GLY A 47 1.43 24.45 -2.84
C GLY A 47 1.24 22.98 -2.50
N LEU A 48 0.08 22.43 -2.88
CA LEU A 48 -0.30 21.04 -2.61
C LEU A 48 0.22 20.11 -3.70
N VAL A 49 0.84 19.01 -3.31
CA VAL A 49 1.36 17.99 -4.23
C VAL A 49 0.86 16.58 -3.86
N ASP A 50 0.80 15.70 -4.86
CA ASP A 50 0.45 14.28 -4.67
C ASP A 50 1.66 13.43 -4.24
N GLU A 51 1.47 12.10 -4.15
CA GLU A 51 2.53 11.13 -3.80
C GLU A 51 3.74 11.21 -4.75
N GLU A 52 3.51 11.60 -6.01
CA GLU A 52 4.50 11.69 -7.07
C GLU A 52 5.11 13.10 -7.19
N ASN A 53 4.83 13.99 -6.22
CA ASN A 53 5.20 15.41 -6.23
C ASN A 53 4.61 16.21 -7.40
N ARG A 54 3.48 15.76 -7.97
CA ARG A 54 2.76 16.54 -8.98
C ARG A 54 1.83 17.54 -8.30
N PRO A 55 1.75 18.79 -8.80
CA PRO A 55 0.90 19.81 -8.20
C PRO A 55 -0.58 19.44 -8.32
N ILE A 56 -1.30 19.52 -7.20
CA ILE A 56 -2.74 19.29 -7.12
C ILE A 56 -3.46 20.63 -7.31
N VAL A 57 -4.18 20.76 -8.42
CA VAL A 57 -5.07 21.89 -8.65
C VAL A 57 -6.39 21.60 -7.94
N VAL A 58 -6.54 22.14 -6.72
CA VAL A 58 -7.80 22.05 -5.97
C VAL A 58 -8.84 22.91 -6.69
N GLY A 59 -9.70 22.27 -7.48
CA GLY A 59 -10.86 22.92 -8.04
C GLY A 59 -11.74 23.41 -6.91
N LYS A 60 -11.88 24.73 -6.74
CA LYS A 60 -12.85 25.30 -5.81
C LYS A 60 -14.22 24.72 -6.18
N PRO A 61 -14.94 24.06 -5.26
CA PRO A 61 -16.33 23.73 -5.53
C PRO A 61 -17.08 25.06 -5.65
N THR A 62 -17.39 25.48 -6.87
CA THR A 62 -18.44 26.47 -7.11
C THR A 62 -19.72 25.85 -6.59
N THR A 63 -20.11 26.25 -5.38
CA THR A 63 -21.46 26.11 -4.88
C THR A 63 -22.35 26.94 -5.81
N GLU A 64 -22.84 26.31 -6.88
CA GLU A 64 -23.94 26.85 -7.66
C GLU A 64 -25.14 26.84 -6.70
N VAL A 65 -25.41 28.00 -6.08
CA VAL A 65 -26.63 28.22 -5.32
C VAL A 65 -27.76 28.10 -6.32
N VAL A 66 -28.38 26.93 -6.36
CA VAL A 66 -29.61 26.71 -7.12
C VAL A 66 -30.67 27.61 -6.51
N THR A 67 -30.90 28.74 -7.16
CA THR A 67 -32.00 29.64 -6.85
C THR A 67 -33.29 28.84 -7.07
N PRO A 68 -34.21 28.74 -6.08
CA PRO A 68 -35.49 28.05 -6.26
C PRO A 68 -36.29 28.76 -7.36
N GLY A 69 -36.26 28.21 -8.58
CA GLY A 69 -36.86 28.81 -9.76
C GLY A 69 -36.26 28.35 -11.09
N ASP A 70 -35.04 27.81 -11.09
CA ASP A 70 -34.42 27.24 -12.29
C ASP A 70 -34.90 25.80 -12.52
N ASN A 71 -35.94 25.66 -13.34
CA ASN A 71 -36.53 24.39 -13.77
C ASN A 71 -35.57 23.56 -14.64
N ARG A 72 -34.53 22.94 -14.04
CA ARG A 72 -33.68 21.93 -14.70
C ARG A 72 -33.99 20.49 -14.26
N PHE A 73 -35.09 20.27 -13.54
CA PHE A 73 -35.60 18.95 -13.14
C PHE A 73 -36.68 18.39 -14.09
N ALA A 74 -36.57 18.62 -15.41
CA ALA A 74 -37.49 18.05 -16.40
C ALA A 74 -36.85 16.95 -17.28
N LEU A 75 -35.77 16.29 -16.83
CA LEU A 75 -35.11 15.20 -17.57
C LEU A 75 -34.84 13.97 -16.68
N GLY A 76 -35.75 13.71 -15.75
CA GLY A 76 -35.81 12.48 -14.94
C GLY A 76 -37.13 11.73 -15.12
N GLY A 77 -37.69 11.71 -16.33
CA GLY A 77 -38.87 10.92 -16.66
C GLY A 77 -38.46 9.49 -17.01
N ARG A 78 -38.75 8.55 -16.12
CA ARG A 78 -38.73 7.11 -16.43
C ARG A 78 -39.55 6.87 -17.71
N ALA A 79 -39.01 6.07 -18.61
CA ALA A 79 -39.74 5.56 -19.76
C ALA A 79 -41.05 4.90 -19.28
N GLY A 80 -42.20 5.50 -19.60
CA GLY A 80 -43.49 4.81 -19.49
C GLY A 80 -44.70 5.57 -18.92
N GLU A 81 -44.58 6.76 -18.33
CA GLU A 81 -45.76 7.46 -17.77
C GLU A 81 -46.04 8.81 -18.46
N LEU A 82 -46.98 8.79 -19.39
CA LEU A 82 -47.66 9.97 -19.91
C LEU A 82 -48.51 10.57 -18.78
N SER A 83 -47.91 11.44 -17.97
CA SER A 83 -48.67 12.39 -17.16
C SER A 83 -49.30 13.43 -18.10
N LEU A 84 -50.50 13.11 -18.60
CA LEU A 84 -51.39 14.10 -19.21
C LEU A 84 -51.67 15.20 -18.17
N GLY A 85 -50.94 16.30 -18.28
CA GLY A 85 -51.33 17.56 -17.69
C GLY A 85 -52.65 18.02 -18.30
N LEU A 86 -53.71 17.94 -17.50
CA LEU A 86 -54.98 18.64 -17.67
C LEU A 86 -54.70 20.16 -17.78
N ASP A 87 -54.40 20.68 -18.98
CA ASP A 87 -54.70 22.07 -19.42
C ASP A 87 -54.12 22.49 -20.79
N ALA A 88 -53.77 21.54 -21.67
CA ALA A 88 -53.46 21.90 -23.07
C ALA A 88 -54.75 21.97 -23.90
N PRO A 89 -55.05 23.06 -24.64
CA PRO A 89 -56.21 23.11 -25.51
C PRO A 89 -56.13 22.00 -26.55
N GLN A 90 -57.19 21.18 -26.63
CA GLN A 90 -57.34 20.09 -27.59
C GLN A 90 -57.09 20.62 -29.02
N ARG A 91 -55.93 20.28 -29.60
CA ARG A 91 -55.77 20.42 -31.06
C ARG A 91 -56.58 19.31 -31.71
N ALA A 92 -57.64 19.75 -32.37
CA ALA A 92 -58.53 18.93 -33.16
C ALA A 92 -57.76 18.01 -34.12
N THR A 93 -58.23 16.76 -34.16
CA THR A 93 -57.94 15.77 -35.20
C THR A 93 -58.44 16.29 -36.55
N SER A 94 -57.63 16.23 -37.61
CA SER A 94 -58.12 16.30 -38.99
C SER A 94 -57.04 15.99 -40.03
N GLY A 95 -57.10 14.77 -40.58
CA GLY A 95 -56.72 14.46 -41.97
C GLY A 95 -55.24 14.21 -42.29
N PRO A 96 -54.96 13.39 -43.35
CA PRO A 96 -53.62 13.22 -43.92
C PRO A 96 -53.25 14.48 -44.71
N GLY A 97 -53.01 15.57 -43.99
CA GLY A 97 -52.50 16.82 -44.53
C GLY A 97 -51.00 16.70 -44.71
N LYS A 98 -50.58 16.61 -45.96
CA LYS A 98 -49.23 16.87 -46.46
C LYS A 98 -48.57 17.97 -45.61
N ILE A 99 -47.57 17.62 -44.80
CA ILE A 99 -46.75 18.60 -44.09
C ILE A 99 -45.99 19.35 -45.18
N LEU A 100 -46.54 20.46 -45.65
CA LEU A 100 -45.82 21.44 -46.44
C LEU A 100 -44.83 22.10 -45.47
N LEU A 101 -43.65 21.48 -45.35
CA LEU A 101 -42.45 22.10 -44.80
C LEU A 101 -42.10 23.25 -45.75
N ALA A 102 -42.63 24.44 -45.46
CA ALA A 102 -42.15 25.69 -46.01
C ALA A 102 -40.78 26.00 -45.40
N GLY A 103 -39.76 25.30 -45.92
CA GLY A 103 -38.38 25.28 -45.44
C GLY A 103 -37.58 24.17 -46.13
N GLY A 104 -37.85 23.99 -47.43
CA GLY A 104 -37.35 22.87 -48.24
C GLY A 104 -35.83 22.85 -48.38
N ASP A 105 -35.30 21.63 -48.36
CA ASP A 105 -33.96 21.19 -48.78
C ASP A 105 -32.78 21.62 -47.87
N GLN A 106 -32.77 22.83 -47.33
CA GLN A 106 -31.65 23.29 -46.47
C GLN A 106 -31.70 22.73 -45.05
N GLN A 107 -32.90 22.60 -44.45
CA GLN A 107 -33.04 22.04 -43.10
C GLN A 107 -32.82 20.52 -43.07
N THR A 108 -33.18 19.82 -44.14
CA THR A 108 -32.93 18.38 -44.28
C THR A 108 -31.44 18.10 -44.53
N ALA A 109 -30.79 18.89 -45.39
CA ALA A 109 -29.35 18.75 -45.63
C ALA A 109 -28.51 19.08 -44.38
N ALA A 110 -28.92 20.08 -43.58
CA ALA A 110 -28.27 20.39 -42.31
C ALA A 110 -28.43 19.24 -41.29
N ALA A 111 -29.62 18.66 -41.19
CA ALA A 111 -29.88 17.52 -40.32
C ALA A 111 -29.12 16.25 -40.75
N GLU A 112 -29.00 16.01 -42.06
CA GLU A 112 -28.22 14.90 -42.61
C GLU A 112 -26.72 15.06 -42.31
N GLY A 113 -26.16 16.27 -42.47
CA GLY A 113 -24.76 16.54 -42.12
C GLY A 113 -24.48 16.41 -40.61
N GLU A 114 -25.42 16.80 -39.76
CA GLU A 114 -25.31 16.63 -38.31
C GLU A 114 -25.39 15.15 -37.91
N LEU A 115 -26.27 14.37 -38.56
CA LEU A 115 -26.36 12.92 -38.37
C LEU A 115 -25.04 12.23 -38.75
N GLU A 116 -24.45 12.55 -39.90
CA GLU A 116 -23.17 12.00 -40.33
C GLU A 116 -22.04 12.34 -39.34
N ARG A 117 -22.02 13.58 -38.84
CA ARG A 117 -21.07 13.99 -37.78
C ARG A 117 -21.25 13.15 -36.52
N LEU A 118 -22.47 12.98 -36.04
CA LEU A 118 -22.76 12.20 -34.83
C LEU A 118 -22.40 10.72 -35.01
N ILE A 119 -22.64 10.15 -36.19
CA ILE A 119 -22.23 8.77 -36.52
C ILE A 119 -20.71 8.65 -36.46
N PHE A 120 -19.98 9.62 -37.03
CA PHE A 120 -18.52 9.63 -36.99
C PHE A 120 -17.98 9.77 -35.56
N GLU A 121 -18.56 10.68 -34.76
CA GLU A 121 -18.19 10.86 -33.35
C GLU A 121 -18.47 9.60 -32.52
N LEU A 122 -19.62 8.94 -32.74
CA LEU A 122 -19.96 7.69 -32.07
C LEU A 122 -18.99 6.57 -32.46
N ALA A 123 -18.62 6.45 -33.73
CA ALA A 123 -17.65 5.46 -34.18
C ALA A 123 -16.28 5.70 -33.55
N LYS A 124 -15.85 6.96 -33.46
CA LYS A 124 -14.60 7.35 -32.79
C LYS A 124 -14.63 7.03 -31.29
N ALA A 125 -15.71 7.39 -30.60
CA ALA A 125 -15.88 7.11 -29.17
C ALA A 125 -15.89 5.60 -28.87
N ASN A 126 -16.50 4.80 -29.75
CA ASN A 126 -16.47 3.34 -29.62
C ASN A 126 -15.05 2.79 -29.79
N ALA A 127 -14.28 3.28 -30.76
CA ALA A 127 -12.89 2.86 -30.94
C ALA A 127 -12.02 3.22 -29.73
N GLU A 128 -12.17 4.43 -29.18
CA GLU A 128 -11.48 4.84 -27.95
C GLU A 128 -11.90 3.98 -26.75
N GLY A 129 -13.17 3.61 -26.66
CA GLY A 129 -13.68 2.68 -25.63
C GLY A 129 -13.08 1.28 -25.73
N ASP A 130 -12.96 0.74 -26.95
CA ASP A 130 -12.34 -0.56 -27.20
C ASP A 130 -10.86 -0.58 -26.84
N ASP A 131 -10.13 0.50 -27.12
CA ASP A 131 -8.72 0.60 -26.77
C ASP A 131 -8.50 0.75 -25.27
N LEU A 132 -9.31 1.57 -24.59
CA LEU A 132 -9.31 1.66 -23.13
C LEU A 132 -9.64 0.31 -22.47
N ALA A 133 -10.56 -0.46 -23.04
CA ALA A 133 -10.90 -1.79 -22.52
C ALA A 133 -9.71 -2.77 -22.61
N LYS A 134 -8.92 -2.71 -23.70
CA LYS A 134 -7.70 -3.52 -23.85
C LYS A 134 -6.64 -3.11 -22.85
N GLU A 135 -6.41 -1.80 -22.69
CA GLU A 135 -5.44 -1.27 -21.71
C GLU A 135 -5.81 -1.68 -20.29
N LEU A 136 -7.10 -1.61 -19.93
CA LEU A 136 -7.58 -2.01 -18.61
C LEU A 136 -7.35 -3.50 -18.36
N GLU A 137 -7.57 -4.36 -19.36
CA GLU A 137 -7.30 -5.79 -19.24
C GLU A 137 -5.80 -6.09 -19.13
N GLN A 138 -4.96 -5.36 -19.86
CA GLN A 138 -3.51 -5.45 -19.73
C GLN A 138 -3.05 -5.07 -18.31
N VAL A 139 -3.50 -3.93 -17.80
CA VAL A 139 -3.14 -3.44 -16.46
C VAL A 139 -3.63 -4.41 -15.38
N ARG A 140 -4.79 -5.05 -15.55
CA ARG A 140 -5.26 -6.11 -14.65
C ARG A 140 -4.34 -7.32 -14.66
N GLY A 141 -3.86 -7.73 -15.84
CA GLY A 141 -2.87 -8.80 -15.98
C GLY A 141 -1.57 -8.47 -15.26
N GLU A 142 -1.03 -7.27 -15.49
CA GLU A 142 0.19 -6.79 -14.84
C GLU A 142 0.04 -6.70 -13.31
N LEU A 143 -1.11 -6.23 -12.82
CA LEU A 143 -1.42 -6.19 -11.39
C LEU A 143 -1.45 -7.60 -10.78
N GLN A 144 -2.06 -8.56 -11.46
CA GLN A 144 -2.10 -9.95 -11.01
C GLN A 144 -0.69 -10.55 -10.92
N THR A 145 0.15 -10.32 -11.94
CA THR A 145 1.56 -10.75 -11.93
C THR A 145 2.32 -10.11 -10.76
N ALA A 146 2.18 -8.81 -10.56
CA ALA A 146 2.85 -8.11 -9.46
C ALA A 146 2.41 -8.63 -8.08
N GLN A 147 1.13 -9.00 -7.93
CA GLN A 147 0.63 -9.61 -6.69
C GLN A 147 1.22 -10.99 -6.43
N ASP A 148 1.42 -11.79 -7.48
CA ASP A 148 2.01 -13.12 -7.34
C ASP A 148 3.52 -13.05 -7.06
N ASP A 149 4.22 -12.11 -7.70
CA ASP A 149 5.62 -11.81 -7.40
C ASP A 149 5.81 -11.34 -5.95
N LEU A 150 4.91 -10.48 -5.45
CA LEU A 150 4.95 -10.03 -4.05
C LEU A 150 4.83 -11.20 -3.07
N LYS A 151 3.94 -12.16 -3.33
CA LYS A 151 3.80 -13.36 -2.48
C LYS A 151 5.08 -14.19 -2.50
N LEU A 152 5.72 -14.34 -3.66
CA LEU A 152 6.98 -15.07 -3.79
C LEU A 152 8.08 -14.41 -2.96
N VAL A 153 8.25 -13.09 -3.09
CA VAL A 153 9.23 -12.34 -2.29
C VAL A 153 8.96 -12.42 -0.79
N GLN A 154 7.70 -12.39 -0.37
CA GLN A 154 7.34 -12.56 1.04
C GLN A 154 7.73 -13.94 1.58
N ASN A 155 7.53 -15.00 0.80
CA ASN A 155 7.95 -16.35 1.16
C ASN A 155 9.48 -16.45 1.25
N ASP A 156 10.20 -15.89 0.28
CA ASP A 156 11.66 -15.88 0.28
C ASP A 156 12.23 -15.12 1.47
N LEU A 157 11.64 -13.98 1.83
CA LEU A 157 12.01 -13.24 3.03
C LEU A 157 11.79 -14.08 4.30
N GLY A 158 10.66 -14.77 4.40
CA GLY A 158 10.39 -15.68 5.52
C GLY A 158 11.42 -16.81 5.63
N ASN A 159 11.78 -17.42 4.50
CA ASN A 159 12.80 -18.46 4.43
C ASN A 159 14.19 -17.93 4.83
N ALA A 160 14.58 -16.75 4.34
CA ALA A 160 15.84 -16.12 4.69
C ALA A 160 15.93 -15.78 6.19
N GLN A 161 14.83 -15.28 6.78
CA GLN A 161 14.77 -15.02 8.21
C GLN A 161 14.88 -16.30 9.04
N ALA A 162 14.23 -17.39 8.61
CA ALA A 162 14.36 -18.68 9.27
C ALA A 162 15.80 -19.22 9.21
N ALA A 163 16.44 -19.15 8.04
CA ALA A 163 17.82 -19.54 7.85
C ALA A 163 18.78 -18.71 8.72
N ALA A 164 18.57 -17.39 8.80
CA ALA A 164 19.37 -16.51 9.66
C ALA A 164 19.24 -16.88 11.15
N ARG A 165 18.02 -17.18 11.63
CA ARG A 165 17.80 -17.63 13.01
C ARG A 165 18.48 -18.96 13.29
N ALA A 166 18.42 -19.91 12.36
CA ALA A 166 19.13 -21.19 12.47
C ALA A 166 20.65 -20.98 12.56
N ALA A 167 21.22 -20.16 11.68
CA ALA A 167 22.66 -19.85 11.70
C ALA A 167 23.12 -19.19 13.01
N VAL A 168 22.30 -18.32 13.60
CA VAL A 168 22.59 -17.72 14.92
C VAL A 168 22.58 -18.79 16.02
N ALA A 169 21.64 -19.73 15.99
CA ALA A 169 21.60 -20.84 16.94
C ALA A 169 22.81 -21.76 16.78
N ASP A 170 23.17 -22.12 15.55
CA ASP A 170 24.34 -22.93 15.23
C ASP A 170 25.64 -22.24 15.68
N LYS A 171 25.74 -20.92 15.50
CA LYS A 171 26.86 -20.15 16.02
C LYS A 171 26.95 -20.23 17.55
N ALA A 172 25.83 -20.05 18.26
CA ALA A 172 25.83 -20.15 19.72
C ALA A 172 26.24 -21.54 20.22
N THR A 173 25.75 -22.60 19.56
CA THR A 173 26.12 -23.99 19.91
C THR A 173 27.60 -24.29 19.66
N THR A 174 28.15 -23.80 18.53
CA THR A 174 29.57 -23.96 18.21
C THR A 174 30.48 -23.17 19.15
N GLU A 175 30.09 -21.96 19.55
CA GLU A 175 30.79 -21.17 20.57
C GLU A 175 30.81 -21.89 21.94
N ALA A 176 29.69 -22.48 22.36
CA ALA A 176 29.61 -23.25 23.60
C ALA A 176 30.47 -24.53 23.56
N ALA A 177 30.48 -25.23 22.43
CA ALA A 177 31.33 -26.40 22.22
C ALA A 177 32.82 -26.03 22.26
N LEU A 178 33.20 -24.90 21.64
CA LEU A 178 34.57 -24.39 21.65
C LEU A 178 35.01 -24.01 23.08
N ALA A 179 34.15 -23.33 23.84
CA ALA A 179 34.43 -22.99 25.23
C ALA A 179 34.67 -24.24 26.09
N THR A 180 33.84 -25.27 25.90
CA THR A 180 33.98 -26.56 26.59
C THR A 180 35.29 -27.27 26.22
N ALA A 181 35.63 -27.31 24.92
CA ALA A 181 36.88 -27.91 24.45
C ALA A 181 38.11 -27.19 25.01
N ASN A 182 38.10 -25.85 25.02
CA ASN A 182 39.17 -25.06 25.62
C ASN A 182 39.33 -25.32 27.12
N GLY A 183 38.22 -25.42 27.87
CA GLY A 183 38.26 -25.79 29.29
C GLY A 183 38.94 -27.15 29.52
N ARG A 184 38.62 -28.14 28.69
CA ARG A 184 39.23 -29.47 28.77
C ARG A 184 40.72 -29.48 28.41
N ILE A 185 41.14 -28.64 27.47
CA ILE A 185 42.58 -28.46 27.17
C ILE A 185 43.31 -27.95 28.40
N VAL A 186 42.78 -26.93 29.08
CA VAL A 186 43.38 -26.38 30.31
C VAL A 186 43.47 -27.45 31.41
N GLU A 187 42.42 -28.25 31.60
CA GLU A 187 42.46 -29.38 32.56
C GLU A 187 43.53 -30.41 32.21
N LEU A 188 43.67 -30.77 30.93
CA LEU A 188 44.68 -31.71 30.45
C LEU A 188 46.09 -31.15 30.61
N GLU A 189 46.30 -29.87 30.30
CA GLU A 189 47.58 -29.18 30.49
C GLU A 189 47.98 -29.17 31.98
N ALA A 190 47.04 -28.89 32.89
CA ALA A 190 47.28 -28.94 34.33
C ALA A 190 47.62 -30.35 34.82
N ALA A 191 46.89 -31.37 34.37
CA ALA A 191 47.16 -32.76 34.70
C ALA A 191 48.54 -33.23 34.20
N LEU A 192 48.95 -32.78 33.01
CA LEU A 192 50.23 -33.10 32.42
C LEU A 192 51.38 -32.41 33.16
N ALA A 193 51.19 -31.17 33.60
CA ALA A 193 52.14 -30.46 34.45
C ALA A 193 52.32 -31.16 35.82
N GLU A 194 51.23 -31.64 36.44
CA GLU A 194 51.32 -32.38 37.70
C GLU A 194 52.00 -33.75 37.52
N ALA A 195 51.68 -34.48 36.44
CA ALA A 195 52.30 -35.77 36.15
C ALA A 195 53.80 -35.68 35.79
N THR A 196 54.28 -34.50 35.37
CA THR A 196 55.69 -34.25 35.02
C THR A 196 56.49 -33.59 36.14
N LYS A 197 55.90 -33.34 37.32
CA LYS A 197 56.67 -32.91 38.49
C LYS A 197 57.71 -33.97 38.88
N PRO A 198 58.97 -33.59 39.16
CA PRO A 198 60.00 -34.52 39.57
C PRO A 198 59.65 -35.15 40.94
N VAL A 199 59.75 -36.47 41.03
CA VAL A 199 59.61 -37.25 42.27
C VAL A 199 60.85 -37.01 43.15
N SER A 200 60.98 -35.83 43.76
CA SER A 200 62.11 -35.51 44.65
C SER A 200 61.72 -35.06 46.05
N GLU A 201 60.45 -35.16 46.45
CA GLU A 201 60.01 -34.76 47.81
C GLU A 201 59.55 -35.92 48.71
N GLN A 202 59.86 -37.17 48.36
CA GLN A 202 59.50 -38.32 49.20
C GLN A 202 60.64 -39.33 49.35
N SER A 203 61.78 -38.90 49.91
CA SER A 203 62.62 -39.78 50.74
C SER A 203 63.68 -38.97 51.50
N THR A 204 63.95 -39.39 52.74
CA THR A 204 65.03 -38.98 53.67
C THR A 204 64.62 -38.09 54.86
N ASP A 205 63.67 -38.56 55.67
CA ASP A 205 63.76 -38.34 57.12
C ASP A 205 63.19 -39.54 57.88
N ASP A 206 63.96 -40.62 57.95
CA ASP A 206 63.80 -41.69 58.95
C ASP A 206 65.06 -42.57 58.91
N GLY A 207 66.15 -42.11 59.55
CA GLY A 207 67.40 -42.86 59.50
C GLY A 207 68.61 -42.24 60.19
N ALA A 208 68.46 -41.70 61.40
CA ALA A 208 69.62 -41.31 62.21
C ALA A 208 69.42 -41.59 63.71
N GLY A 209 69.34 -42.87 64.05
CA GLY A 209 69.30 -43.35 65.43
C GLY A 209 70.20 -44.56 65.65
N ALA A 210 71.53 -44.40 65.52
CA ALA A 210 72.48 -45.43 65.98
C ALA A 210 73.86 -44.86 66.32
N LYS A 211 74.40 -45.35 67.46
CA LYS A 211 75.73 -45.18 68.09
C LYS A 211 75.77 -44.07 69.15
N SER A 212 76.26 -44.24 70.38
CA SER A 212 77.06 -45.29 71.05
C SER A 212 76.86 -45.13 72.58
N GLY A 213 76.72 -46.20 73.37
CA GLY A 213 77.84 -46.87 74.03
C GLY A 213 78.39 -46.13 75.26
N LYS A 214 77.86 -46.40 76.46
CA LYS A 214 78.63 -46.22 77.72
C LYS A 214 78.10 -47.14 78.82
N ALA A 215 78.78 -48.27 78.97
CA ALA A 215 78.73 -49.08 80.18
C ALA A 215 79.53 -48.39 81.29
N ALA A 216 78.94 -48.22 82.48
CA ALA A 216 79.68 -47.94 83.70
C ALA A 216 78.88 -48.37 84.94
N LYS A 217 79.43 -49.40 85.60
CA LYS A 217 79.34 -49.80 87.01
C LYS A 217 77.98 -50.22 87.59
#